data_AF-A0A968ZRF1-F1
#
_entry.id   AF-A0A968ZRF1-F1
#
_cell.length_a   1.000
_cell.length_b   1.000
_cell.length_c   1.000
_cell.angle_alpha   90.00
_cell.angle_beta   90.00
_cell.angle_gamma   90.00
#
_symmetry.space_group_name_H-M   'P 1'
#
loop_
_entity.id
_entity.type
_entity.pdbx_description
1 polymer ?
#
loop_
_entity_poly.entity_id
_entity_poly.type
_entity_poly.pdbx_seq_one_letter_code
_entity_poly.pdbx_strand_id
1 'polypeptide(L)'
;MNPESTDTTPVSDTVTPNSTTDTDADRTVTVEEVKISGDALVSQIKALIQRGNIRRIIIKNEEGHTLIEIPLTVGVIGGTIGAALFPVVAAVGVIGAMVAHLTVVIERQASD
;
A
#
# COMPACT_ATOMS: atom_id res chain seq x y z
N MET A 1 51.93 -19.52 18.15
CA MET A 1 51.37 -19.30 19.50
C MET A 1 50.89 -17.87 19.58
N ASN A 2 49.58 -17.66 19.46
CA ASN A 2 48.85 -16.62 20.18
C ASN A 2 47.38 -17.09 20.34
N PRO A 3 46.75 -16.89 21.50
CA PRO A 3 45.65 -17.71 22.00
C PRO A 3 44.26 -17.21 21.62
N GLU A 4 43.31 -18.15 21.57
CA GLU A 4 41.87 -17.91 21.59
C GLU A 4 41.46 -17.42 22.99
N SER A 5 40.68 -16.34 23.06
CA SER A 5 39.88 -15.98 24.24
C SER A 5 38.56 -15.38 23.77
N THR A 6 37.53 -15.91 24.39
CA THR A 6 36.11 -15.82 24.15
C THR A 6 35.50 -14.47 24.54
N ASP A 7 34.30 -14.26 23.99
CA ASP A 7 33.18 -13.48 24.55
C ASP A 7 33.27 -11.95 24.47
N THR A 8 32.39 -11.36 23.65
CA THR A 8 31.34 -10.42 24.10
C THR A 8 30.59 -9.94 22.86
N THR A 9 29.32 -10.32 22.78
CA THR A 9 28.32 -9.73 21.90
C THR A 9 28.20 -8.21 22.15
N PRO A 10 28.19 -7.34 21.13
CA PRO A 10 27.46 -6.10 21.21
C PRO A 10 26.08 -6.32 20.57
N VAL A 11 25.09 -6.59 21.41
CA VAL A 11 23.71 -6.22 21.08
C VAL A 11 23.71 -4.71 20.91
N SER A 12 23.57 -4.26 19.67
CA SER A 12 23.12 -2.91 19.36
C SER A 12 21.95 -3.06 18.43
N ASP A 13 20.78 -3.01 19.06
CA ASP A 13 19.51 -2.74 18.41
C ASP A 13 19.69 -1.52 17.50
N THR A 14 19.71 -1.75 16.20
CA THR A 14 19.40 -0.72 15.24
C THR A 14 18.41 -1.33 14.27
N VAL A 15 17.15 -1.09 14.62
CA VAL A 15 15.96 -1.30 13.82
C VAL A 15 16.28 -0.95 12.35
N THR A 16 16.49 -1.99 11.55
CA THR A 16 16.42 -1.92 10.10
C THR A 16 15.03 -2.40 9.72
N PRO A 17 14.24 -1.53 9.09
CA PRO A 17 14.01 -1.70 7.66
C PRO A 17 14.31 -0.38 6.96
N ASN A 18 15.46 -0.26 6.33
CA ASN A 18 15.61 -0.48 4.89
C ASN A 18 14.47 0.13 4.06
N SER A 19 14.61 1.40 3.73
CA SER A 19 14.26 1.95 2.41
C SER A 19 15.10 3.22 2.21
N THR A 20 16.41 3.00 2.13
CA THR A 20 17.34 4.00 1.61
C THR A 20 16.93 4.32 0.19
N THR A 21 16.60 5.59 -0.02
CA THR A 21 16.51 6.21 -1.33
C THR A 21 17.92 6.28 -1.89
N ASP A 22 18.29 5.32 -2.75
CA ASP A 22 19.48 5.40 -3.60
C ASP A 22 19.11 5.05 -5.04
N THR A 23 19.50 5.96 -5.91
CA THR A 23 19.24 6.17 -7.35
C THR A 23 19.56 4.99 -8.27
N ASP A 24 18.70 4.72 -9.27
CA ASP A 24 18.97 4.80 -10.74
C ASP A 24 17.93 3.99 -11.57
N ALA A 25 17.58 4.48 -12.76
CA ALA A 25 16.55 4.02 -13.71
C ALA A 25 15.07 4.41 -13.41
N ASP A 26 14.79 5.71 -13.61
CA ASP A 26 13.59 6.25 -14.26
C ASP A 26 12.32 5.37 -14.24
N ARG A 27 11.80 5.14 -13.04
CA ARG A 27 10.41 4.79 -12.83
C ARG A 27 9.93 5.69 -11.71
N THR A 28 9.63 6.94 -12.06
CA THR A 28 9.06 7.88 -11.11
C THR A 28 7.75 7.26 -10.60
N VAL A 29 7.72 6.73 -9.39
CA VAL A 29 6.47 6.21 -8.80
C VAL A 29 5.87 7.36 -8.01
N THR A 30 4.71 7.85 -8.45
CA THR A 30 4.00 8.91 -7.74
C THR A 30 3.17 8.28 -6.63
N VAL A 31 3.44 8.67 -5.39
CA VAL A 31 2.66 8.26 -4.22
C VAL A 31 1.79 9.44 -3.78
N GLU A 32 0.49 9.21 -3.67
CA GLU A 32 -0.46 10.20 -3.18
C GLU A 32 -1.21 9.68 -1.97
N GLU A 33 -1.29 10.50 -0.91
CA GLU A 33 -2.11 10.21 0.26
C GLU A 33 -3.33 11.13 0.28
N VAL A 34 -4.52 10.55 0.41
CA VAL A 34 -5.78 11.29 0.46
C VAL A 34 -6.56 10.85 1.69
N LYS A 35 -6.86 11.81 2.57
CA LYS A 35 -7.77 11.58 3.69
C LYS A 35 -9.21 11.72 3.21
N ILE A 36 -10.02 10.70 3.49
CA ILE A 36 -11.41 10.67 3.09
C ILE A 36 -12.27 10.06 4.20
N SER A 37 -13.55 10.42 4.21
CA SER A 37 -14.53 9.80 5.08
C SER A 37 -14.87 8.38 4.61
N GLY A 38 -15.27 7.51 5.54
CA GLY A 38 -15.61 6.13 5.26
C GLY A 38 -16.74 5.95 4.24
N ASP A 39 -17.72 6.85 4.22
CA ASP A 39 -18.81 6.88 3.23
C ASP A 39 -18.31 7.16 1.80
N ALA A 40 -17.25 7.97 1.68
CA ALA A 40 -16.66 8.36 0.40
C ALA A 40 -15.63 7.33 -0.12
N LEU A 41 -15.16 6.42 0.74
CA LEU A 41 -14.12 5.43 0.42
C LEU A 41 -14.46 4.61 -0.82
N VAL A 42 -15.64 4.00 -0.85
CA VAL A 42 -16.07 3.14 -1.96
C VAL A 42 -16.15 3.93 -3.27
N SER A 43 -16.66 5.15 -3.22
CA SER A 43 -16.76 6.02 -4.40
C SER A 43 -15.38 6.35 -4.94
N GLN A 44 -14.43 6.72 -4.06
CA GLN A 44 -13.07 7.03 -4.48
C GLN A 44 -12.36 5.82 -5.08
N ILE A 45 -12.43 4.66 -4.45
CA ILE A 45 -11.79 3.44 -4.96
C ILE A 45 -12.33 3.07 -6.35
N LYS A 46 -13.65 3.20 -6.56
CA LYS A 46 -14.25 2.99 -7.88
C LYS A 46 -13.73 3.97 -8.93
N ALA A 47 -13.66 5.26 -8.60
CA ALA A 47 -13.15 6.30 -9.51
C ALA A 47 -11.67 6.07 -9.86
N LEU A 48 -10.87 5.67 -8.86
CA LEU A 48 -9.47 5.30 -9.00
C LEU A 48 -9.29 4.10 -9.94
N ILE A 49 -10.08 3.04 -9.77
CA ILE A 49 -10.07 1.87 -10.67
C ILE A 49 -10.49 2.27 -12.09
N GLN A 50 -11.52 3.10 -12.24
CA GLN A 50 -11.99 3.57 -13.57
C GLN A 50 -10.93 4.39 -14.31
N ARG A 51 -10.11 5.18 -13.61
CA ARG A 51 -8.99 5.91 -14.23
C ARG A 51 -7.89 4.99 -14.75
N GLY A 52 -7.76 3.77 -14.20
CA GLY A 52 -6.82 2.74 -14.66
C GLY A 52 -5.33 3.02 -14.42
N ASN A 53 -4.94 4.25 -14.05
CA ASN A 53 -3.55 4.64 -13.82
C ASN A 53 -3.09 4.40 -12.37
N ILE A 54 -3.40 3.25 -11.78
CA ILE A 54 -3.03 2.95 -10.39
C ILE A 54 -2.52 1.52 -10.34
N ARG A 55 -1.42 1.31 -9.61
CA ARG A 55 -0.81 0.00 -9.44
C ARG A 55 -1.09 -0.61 -8.09
N ARG A 56 -1.14 0.22 -7.05
CA ARG A 56 -1.35 -0.21 -5.68
C ARG A 56 -2.20 0.80 -4.93
N ILE A 57 -3.10 0.28 -4.11
CA ILE A 57 -3.89 1.07 -3.17
C ILE A 57 -3.64 0.51 -1.79
N ILE A 58 -3.34 1.40 -0.84
CA ILE A 58 -3.21 1.07 0.58
C ILE A 58 -4.24 1.89 1.33
N ILE A 59 -5.02 1.26 2.20
CA ILE A 59 -5.99 1.93 3.05
C ILE A 59 -5.48 1.85 4.48
N LYS A 60 -5.36 3.01 5.11
CA LYS A 60 -4.92 3.17 6.50
C LYS A 60 -6.06 3.75 7.34
N ASN A 61 -6.10 3.42 8.63
CA ASN A 61 -6.97 4.08 9.60
C ASN A 61 -6.40 5.47 9.99
N GLU A 62 -7.08 6.18 10.89
CA GLU A 62 -6.61 7.49 11.40
C GLU A 62 -5.29 7.42 12.16
N GLU A 63 -5.00 6.28 12.77
CA GLU A 63 -3.77 6.00 13.52
C GLU A 63 -2.59 5.69 12.58
N GLY A 64 -2.84 5.58 11.27
CA GLY A 64 -1.84 5.25 10.26
C GLY A 64 -1.59 3.75 10.07
N HIS A 65 -2.35 2.89 10.74
CA HIS A 65 -2.28 1.44 10.56
C HIS A 65 -2.90 1.02 9.24
N THR A 66 -2.15 0.24 8.45
CA THR A 66 -2.63 -0.36 7.21
C THR A 66 -3.71 -1.39 7.51
N LEU A 67 -4.93 -1.12 7.04
CA LEU A 67 -6.08 -2.02 7.14
C LEU A 67 -6.06 -3.04 6.01
N ILE A 68 -5.81 -2.58 4.79
CA ILE A 68 -5.79 -3.41 3.60
C ILE A 68 -4.89 -2.80 2.53
N GLU A 69 -4.27 -3.66 1.75
CA GLU A 69 -3.45 -3.30 0.61
C GLU A 69 -3.87 -4.13 -0.60
N ILE A 70 -4.09 -3.47 -1.74
CA ILE A 70 -4.55 -4.10 -2.97
C ILE A 70 -3.66 -3.68 -4.14
N PRO A 71 -2.95 -4.61 -4.79
CA PRO A 71 -2.30 -4.37 -6.08
C PRO A 71 -3.33 -4.45 -7.22
N LEU A 72 -3.56 -3.34 -7.92
CA LEU A 72 -4.48 -3.28 -9.06
C LEU A 72 -3.94 -3.99 -10.32
N THR A 73 -2.63 -4.29 -10.36
CA THR A 73 -1.99 -5.04 -11.44
C THR A 73 -2.48 -6.48 -11.58
N VAL A 74 -3.04 -7.06 -10.52
CA VAL A 74 -3.51 -8.47 -10.52
C VAL A 74 -4.92 -8.60 -11.13
N GLY A 75 -5.68 -7.51 -11.24
CA GLY A 75 -7.11 -7.54 -11.62
C GLY A 75 -7.43 -7.28 -13.10
N VAL A 76 -6.50 -6.71 -13.88
CA VAL A 76 -6.81 -6.21 -15.24
C VAL A 76 -6.65 -7.29 -16.32
N ILE A 77 -5.84 -8.32 -16.08
CA ILE A 77 -5.51 -9.33 -17.11
C ILE A 77 -5.86 -10.78 -16.65
N GLY A 78 -6.02 -11.03 -15.34
CA GLY A 78 -6.19 -12.39 -14.79
C GLY A 78 -7.60 -12.81 -14.33
N GLY A 79 -8.59 -11.91 -14.28
CA GLY A 79 -9.91 -12.20 -13.73
C GLY A 79 -11.03 -12.12 -14.78
N THR A 80 -11.48 -13.26 -15.28
CA THR A 80 -12.55 -13.42 -16.29
C THR A 80 -13.79 -12.55 -16.03
N ILE A 81 -13.96 -11.49 -16.82
CA ILE A 81 -15.21 -10.77 -17.17
C ILE A 81 -16.34 -10.91 -16.12
N GLY A 82 -16.34 -10.09 -15.08
CA GLY A 82 -17.55 -9.75 -14.31
C GLY A 82 -17.64 -10.16 -12.83
N ALA A 83 -16.87 -11.15 -12.35
CA ALA A 83 -17.06 -11.69 -10.99
C ALA A 83 -16.09 -11.15 -9.92
N ALA A 84 -14.91 -10.63 -10.30
CA ALA A 84 -13.81 -10.37 -9.37
C ALA A 84 -13.71 -8.92 -8.84
N LEU A 85 -14.59 -8.01 -9.26
CA LEU A 85 -14.64 -6.63 -8.73
C LEU A 85 -15.34 -6.55 -7.36
N PHE A 86 -16.19 -7.52 -7.03
CA PHE A 86 -16.99 -7.51 -5.80
C PHE A 86 -16.16 -7.70 -4.52
N PRO A 87 -15.17 -8.62 -4.43
CA PRO A 87 -14.48 -8.91 -3.17
C PRO A 87 -13.76 -7.69 -2.59
N VAL A 88 -13.04 -6.95 -3.42
CA VAL A 88 -12.28 -5.78 -2.97
C VAL A 88 -13.21 -4.65 -2.58
N VAL A 89 -14.20 -4.34 -3.43
CA VAL A 89 -15.17 -3.28 -3.14
C VAL A 89 -16.03 -3.62 -1.92
N ALA A 90 -16.37 -4.89 -1.70
CA ALA A 90 -17.10 -5.36 -0.52
C ALA A 90 -16.25 -5.24 0.76
N ALA A 91 -14.99 -5.68 0.73
CA ALA A 91 -14.08 -5.54 1.87
C ALA A 91 -13.86 -4.07 2.23
N VAL A 92 -13.62 -3.22 1.23
CA VAL A 92 -13.50 -1.77 1.37
C VAL A 92 -14.81 -1.16 1.89
N GLY A 93 -15.97 -1.65 1.45
CA GLY A 93 -17.28 -1.17 1.90
C GLY A 93 -17.57 -1.45 3.36
N VAL A 94 -17.19 -2.63 3.87
CA VAL A 94 -17.31 -2.95 5.30
C VAL A 94 -16.38 -2.06 6.11
N ILE A 95 -15.12 -1.92 5.70
CA ILE A 95 -14.14 -1.06 6.39
C ILE A 95 -14.60 0.41 6.39
N GLY A 96 -15.07 0.92 5.26
CA GLY A 96 -15.60 2.28 5.13
C GLY A 96 -16.86 2.53 5.95
N ALA A 97 -17.68 1.50 6.18
CA ALA A 97 -18.85 1.63 7.07
C ALA A 97 -18.46 1.62 8.56
N MET A 98 -17.36 0.96 8.92
CA MET A 98 -16.91 0.84 10.32
C MET A 98 -16.02 2.00 10.76
N VAL A 99 -15.25 2.58 9.85
CA VAL A 99 -14.25 3.62 10.16
C VAL A 99 -14.69 4.95 9.56
N ALA A 100 -14.87 5.96 10.42
CA ALA A 100 -15.34 7.28 10.00
C ALA A 100 -14.36 8.01 9.08
N HIS A 101 -13.06 7.86 9.33
CA HIS A 101 -12.00 8.55 8.59
C HIS A 101 -10.87 7.59 8.23
N LEU A 102 -10.48 7.60 6.97
CA LEU A 102 -9.44 6.73 6.43
C LEU A 102 -8.46 7.54 5.59
N THR A 103 -7.25 7.00 5.45
CA THR A 103 -6.25 7.53 4.53
C THR A 103 -6.04 6.53 3.41
N VAL A 104 -6.23 6.96 2.17
CA VAL A 104 -5.97 6.16 0.98
C VAL A 104 -4.63 6.60 0.39
N VAL A 105 -3.68 5.68 0.38
CA VAL A 105 -2.39 5.84 -0.30
C VAL A 105 -2.48 5.19 -1.68
N ILE A 106 -2.13 5.94 -2.70
CA ILE A 106 -2.25 5.56 -4.09
C ILE A 106 -0.86 5.59 -4.69
N GLU A 107 -0.37 4.43 -5.12
CA GLU A 107 0.87 4.34 -5.88
C GLU A 107 0.55 4.23 -7.37
N ARG A 108 1.06 5.19 -8.13
CA ARG A 108 0.92 5.27 -9.58
C ARG A 108 2.29 5.16 -10.22
N GLN A 109 2.32 4.65 -11.45
CA GLN A 109 3.48 4.95 -12.28
C GLN A 109 3.36 6.37 -12.79
N ALA A 110 4.44 7.12 -12.71
CA ALA A 110 4.67 8.13 -13.71
C ALA A 110 4.86 7.41 -15.03
N SER A 111 3.92 7.69 -15.93
CA SER A 111 4.13 7.53 -17.34
C SER A 111 4.55 8.92 -17.81
N ASP A 112 5.79 9.05 -18.26
CA ASP A 112 6.23 10.21 -19.06
C ASP A 112 5.46 10.23 -20.40
#